data_AF-A0AAW2XRR6-F1
#
_entry.id   AF-A0AAW2XRR6-F1
#
_cell.length_a   1.000
_cell.length_b   1.000
_cell.length_c   1.000
_cell.angle_alpha   90.00
_cell.angle_beta   90.00
_cell.angle_gamma   90.00
#
_symmetry.space_group_name_H-M   'P 1'
#
loop_
_entity.id
_entity.type
_entity.pdbx_description
1 polymer ?
#
loop_
_entity_poly.entity_id
_entity_poly.type
_entity_poly.pdbx_seq_one_letter_code
_entity_poly.pdbx_strand_id
1 'polypeptide(L)'
;MNGDSLIYPSRFAERWREWGNLSEVFCDYKCPEDPSTPPLDFAMDVSRMRNVACYMSHSSSPNVLVQLVLYDHNNVSFPHLMLFAMENIPPMRELSLDYGWLMNIWENLRSATSSSH
;
A
#
# COMPACT_ATOMS: atom_id res chain seq x y z
N MET A 1 3.89 19.20 -16.91
CA MET A 1 4.36 17.88 -16.44
C MET A 1 3.14 17.18 -15.89
N ASN A 2 2.61 16.17 -16.58
CA ASN A 2 1.40 15.48 -16.13
C ASN A 2 1.76 14.70 -14.85
N GLY A 3 1.01 14.95 -13.77
CA GLY A 3 1.16 14.27 -12.48
C GLY A 3 0.82 12.77 -12.52
N ASP A 4 0.44 12.24 -13.69
CA ASP A 4 0.01 10.86 -13.92
C ASP A 4 1.11 9.81 -13.66
N SER A 5 2.38 10.23 -13.53
CA SER A 5 3.52 9.33 -13.30
C SER A 5 4.01 9.29 -11.84
N LEU A 6 3.33 9.97 -10.91
CA LEU A 6 3.72 9.98 -9.50
C LEU A 6 3.12 8.80 -8.73
N ILE A 7 3.89 8.28 -7.77
CA ILE A 7 3.44 7.23 -6.86
C ILE A 7 2.93 7.89 -5.58
N TYR A 8 1.71 7.55 -5.18
CA TYR A 8 1.09 8.05 -3.95
C TYR A 8 1.08 6.93 -2.90
N PRO A 9 1.86 7.05 -1.80
CA PRO A 9 1.91 6.07 -0.72
C PRO A 9 0.54 5.72 -0.12
N SER A 10 -0.37 6.70 -0.04
CA SER A 10 -1.73 6.53 0.47
C SER A 10 -2.59 5.57 -0.35
N ARG A 11 -2.14 5.15 -1.54
CA ARG A 11 -2.85 4.19 -2.40
C ARG A 11 -2.48 2.73 -2.12
N PHE A 12 -1.38 2.45 -1.41
CA PHE A 12 -1.04 1.07 -1.10
C PHE A 12 -2.06 0.47 -0.13
N ALA A 13 -2.52 -0.74 -0.43
CA ALA A 13 -3.52 -1.42 0.40
C ALA A 13 -2.95 -1.82 1.77
N GLU A 14 -3.74 -1.62 2.83
CA GLU A 14 -3.42 -2.04 4.20
C GLU A 14 -3.59 -3.56 4.41
N ARG A 15 -2.88 -4.37 3.61
CA ARG A 15 -3.00 -5.84 3.63
C ARG A 15 -2.37 -6.49 4.87
N TRP A 16 -1.68 -5.72 5.72
CA TRP A 16 -1.15 -6.20 7.00
C TRP A 16 -2.24 -6.77 7.91
N ARG A 17 -3.51 -6.35 7.76
CA ARG A 17 -4.66 -6.87 8.52
C ARG A 17 -5.01 -8.31 8.19
N GLU A 18 -4.68 -8.78 6.98
CA GLU A 18 -4.86 -10.19 6.59
C GLU A 18 -3.79 -11.06 7.27
N TRP A 19 -2.60 -10.50 7.48
CA TRP A 19 -1.46 -11.21 8.05
C TRP A 19 -1.50 -11.17 9.59
N GLY A 20 -1.56 -12.34 10.22
CA GLY A 20 -1.69 -12.44 11.69
C GLY A 20 -3.13 -12.41 12.22
N ASN A 21 -4.14 -12.43 11.34
CA ASN A 21 -5.52 -12.65 11.78
C ASN A 21 -5.70 -14.11 12.24
N LEU A 22 -6.07 -14.29 13.51
CA LEU A 22 -6.27 -15.60 14.14
C LEU A 22 -7.72 -15.87 14.52
N SER A 23 -8.68 -15.09 14.02
CA SER A 23 -10.11 -15.24 14.36
C SER A 23 -10.69 -16.60 13.96
N GLU A 24 -10.09 -17.27 12.97
CA GLU A 24 -10.49 -18.61 12.55
C GLU A 24 -10.00 -19.71 13.50
N VAL A 25 -8.99 -19.42 14.31
CA VAL A 25 -8.37 -20.36 15.26
C VAL A 25 -8.84 -20.11 16.69
N PHE A 26 -8.93 -18.83 17.09
CA PHE A 26 -9.31 -18.41 18.43
C PHE A 26 -10.57 -17.54 18.37
N CYS A 27 -11.64 -17.99 19.02
CA CYS A 27 -12.93 -17.29 19.02
C CYS A 27 -12.92 -15.98 19.85
N ASP A 28 -11.92 -15.80 20.70
CA ASP A 28 -11.70 -14.62 21.53
C ASP A 28 -10.61 -13.69 20.96
N TYR A 29 -10.04 -14.01 19.79
CA TYR A 29 -9.07 -13.14 19.12
C TYR A 29 -9.69 -11.79 18.80
N LYS A 30 -9.02 -10.73 19.26
CA LYS A 30 -9.32 -9.35 18.90
C LYS A 30 -8.15 -8.81 18.09
N CYS A 31 -8.43 -8.41 16.85
CA CYS A 31 -7.45 -7.69 16.05
C CYS A 31 -7.04 -6.41 16.80
N PRO A 32 -5.73 -6.09 16.88
CA PRO A 32 -5.28 -4.83 17.45
C PRO A 32 -5.98 -3.64 16.78
N GLU A 33 -6.35 -2.65 17.59
CA GLU A 33 -6.88 -1.40 17.06
C GLU A 33 -5.81 -0.70 16.23
N ASP A 34 -6.19 -0.31 15.02
CA ASP A 34 -5.32 0.48 14.16
C ASP A 34 -5.25 1.90 14.74
N PRO A 35 -4.05 2.41 15.10
CA PRO A 35 -3.94 3.79 15.52
C PRO A 35 -4.42 4.69 14.37
N SER A 36 -5.33 5.64 14.65
CA SER A 36 -5.82 6.56 13.63
C SER A 36 -4.67 7.43 13.12
N THR A 37 -3.96 6.98 12.08
CA THR A 37 -2.90 7.76 11.45
C THR A 37 -3.53 8.72 10.44
N PRO A 38 -3.12 10.00 10.42
CA PRO A 38 -3.56 10.93 9.40
C PRO A 38 -3.16 10.40 8.00
N PRO A 39 -3.99 10.60 6.98
CA PRO A 39 -3.69 10.13 5.63
C PRO A 39 -2.39 10.77 5.12
N LEU A 40 -1.61 9.99 4.37
CA LEU A 40 -0.39 10.49 3.72
C LEU A 40 -0.75 11.36 2.52
N ASP A 41 -0.31 12.62 2.55
CA ASP A 41 -0.53 13.60 1.48
C ASP A 41 0.82 14.04 0.87
N PHE A 42 1.54 13.06 0.32
CA PHE A 42 2.73 13.31 -0.48
C PHE A 42 2.80 12.35 -1.66
N ALA A 43 3.66 12.69 -2.61
CA ALA A 43 3.90 11.91 -3.81
C ALA A 43 5.39 11.65 -3.96
N MET A 44 5.73 10.49 -4.53
CA MET A 44 7.09 10.10 -4.85
C MET A 44 7.29 10.14 -6.37
N ASP A 45 8.30 10.90 -6.82
CA ASP A 45 8.76 10.85 -8.19
C ASP A 45 9.89 9.82 -8.32
N VAL A 46 9.57 8.69 -8.95
CA VAL A 46 10.54 7.64 -9.22
C VAL A 46 11.11 7.72 -10.64
N SER A 47 10.73 8.72 -11.45
CA SER A 47 11.08 8.79 -12.88
C SER A 47 12.58 8.90 -13.13
N ARG A 48 13.31 9.60 -12.25
CA ARG A 48 14.75 9.88 -12.40
C ARG A 48 15.63 9.14 -11.39
N MET A 49 15.19 9.03 -10.14
CA MET A 49 15.94 8.39 -9.05
C MET A 49 15.04 7.39 -8.35
N ARG A 50 15.50 6.14 -8.26
CA ARG A 50 14.74 5.03 -7.70
C ARG A 50 15.65 3.89 -7.25
N ASN A 51 15.16 3.02 -6.39
CA ASN A 51 15.83 1.76 -6.04
C ASN A 51 15.15 0.57 -6.76
N VAL A 52 15.56 -0.65 -6.42
CA VAL A 52 15.04 -1.90 -7.00
C VAL A 52 13.53 -2.10 -6.78
N ALA A 53 12.98 -1.57 -5.68
CA ALA A 53 11.56 -1.75 -5.34
C ALA A 53 10.63 -1.15 -6.40
N CYS A 54 11.05 -0.06 -7.04
CA CYS A 54 10.24 0.65 -8.05
C CYS A 54 10.08 -0.11 -9.38
N TYR A 55 10.68 -1.30 -9.51
CA TYR A 55 10.51 -2.20 -10.64
C TYR A 55 9.56 -3.37 -10.35
N MET A 56 9.05 -3.49 -9.11
CA MET A 56 8.04 -4.49 -8.76
C MET A 56 6.72 -4.16 -9.47
N SER A 57 6.13 -5.18 -10.09
CA SER A 57 4.90 -5.05 -10.85
C SER A 57 3.67 -4.92 -9.95
N HIS A 58 2.57 -4.45 -10.54
CA HIS A 58 1.28 -4.45 -9.87
C HIS A 58 0.62 -5.84 -9.94
N SER A 59 0.04 -6.29 -8.83
CA SER A 59 -0.86 -7.44 -8.78
C SER A 59 -2.03 -7.17 -7.83
N SER A 60 -3.24 -7.63 -8.19
CA SER A 60 -4.40 -7.68 -7.26
C SER A 60 -4.25 -8.80 -6.21
N SER A 61 -3.29 -9.70 -6.39
CA SER A 61 -2.89 -10.73 -5.42
C SER A 61 -1.38 -10.63 -5.23
N PRO A 62 -0.90 -9.59 -4.54
CA PRO A 62 0.53 -9.37 -4.34
C PRO A 62 1.11 -10.38 -3.35
N ASN A 63 2.44 -10.52 -3.36
CA ASN A 63 3.19 -11.32 -2.39
C ASN A 63 4.11 -10.47 -1.48
N VAL A 64 4.14 -9.15 -1.72
CA VAL A 64 4.84 -8.16 -0.91
C VAL A 64 3.85 -7.11 -0.43
N LEU A 65 3.99 -6.65 0.81
CA LEU A 65 3.26 -5.50 1.37
C LEU A 65 4.19 -4.31 1.59
N VAL A 66 3.59 -3.11 1.66
CA VAL A 66 4.26 -1.88 2.06
C VAL A 66 3.89 -1.57 3.51
N GLN A 67 4.89 -1.32 4.35
CA GLN A 67 4.72 -0.87 5.72
C GLN A 67 5.37 0.50 5.89
N LEU A 68 4.68 1.42 6.56
CA LEU A 68 5.20 2.73 6.92
C LEU A 68 6.06 2.61 8.18
N VAL A 69 7.31 3.07 8.12
CA VAL A 69 8.28 2.95 9.21
C VAL A 69 9.00 4.28 9.46
N LEU A 70 9.19 4.61 10.74
CA LEU A 70 9.99 5.75 11.20
C LEU A 70 11.21 5.20 11.95
N TYR A 71 12.42 5.65 11.60
CA TYR A 71 13.63 5.20 12.29
C TYR A 71 14.71 6.29 12.43
N ASP A 72 14.81 7.22 11.47
CA ASP A 72 15.78 8.31 11.46
C ASP A 72 15.16 9.69 11.78
N HIS A 73 13.83 9.81 11.71
CA HIS A 73 13.09 10.99 12.09
C HIS A 73 11.68 10.64 12.61
N ASN A 74 11.03 11.59 13.30
CA ASN A 74 9.69 11.42 13.87
C ASN A 74 8.57 12.12 13.07
N ASN A 75 8.84 12.55 11.84
CA ASN A 75 7.82 13.18 10.99
C ASN A 75 6.87 12.13 10.40
N VAL A 76 5.71 11.97 11.03
CA VAL A 76 4.66 11.02 10.61
C VAL A 76 4.06 11.30 9.23
N SER A 77 4.24 12.52 8.69
CA SER A 77 3.75 12.87 7.35
C SER A 77 4.67 12.36 6.23
N PHE A 78 5.91 11.96 6.56
CA PHE A 78 6.90 11.49 5.58
C PHE A 78 7.60 10.19 6.04
N PRO A 79 6.86 9.12 6.35
CA PRO A 79 7.47 7.86 6.76
C PRO A 79 8.26 7.21 5.62
N HIS A 80 9.17 6.31 5.98
CA HIS A 80 9.82 5.43 5.01
C HIS A 80 8.84 4.32 4.60
N LEU A 81 8.79 4.03 3.30
CA LEU A 81 8.06 2.88 2.76
C LEU A 81 8.98 1.67 2.74
N MET A 82 8.72 0.70 3.61
CA MET A 82 9.48 -0.54 3.70
C MET A 82 8.67 -1.71 3.16
N LEU A 83 9.36 -2.67 2.53
CA LEU A 83 8.74 -3.82 1.89
C LEU A 83 8.91 -5.09 2.71
N PHE A 84 7.82 -5.84 2.88
CA PHE A 84 7.81 -7.11 3.61
C PHE A 84 7.14 -8.21 2.79
N ALA A 85 7.72 -9.42 2.82
CA ALA A 85 7.09 -10.58 2.20
C ALA A 85 5.87 -11.03 3.02
N MET A 86 4.76 -11.32 2.34
CA MET A 86 3.52 -11.79 2.97
C MET A 86 3.43 -13.32 3.04
N GLU A 87 4.26 -14.01 2.25
CA GLU A 87 4.29 -15.45 2.11
C GLU A 87 5.74 -15.95 2.04
N ASN A 88 5.92 -17.27 2.08
CA ASN A 88 7.21 -17.89 1.77
C ASN A 88 7.42 -17.88 0.25
N ILE A 89 8.20 -16.92 -0.25
CA ILE A 89 8.42 -16.71 -1.68
C ILE A 89 9.57 -17.61 -2.16
N PRO A 90 9.33 -18.60 -3.04
CA PRO A 90 10.41 -19.38 -3.62
C PRO A 90 11.33 -18.52 -4.50
N PRO A 91 12.61 -18.89 -4.66
CA PRO A 91 13.50 -18.21 -5.60
C PRO A 91 12.89 -18.13 -7.00
N MET A 92 13.21 -17.06 -7.73
CA MET A 92 12.74 -16.78 -9.10
C MET A 92 11.24 -16.47 -9.24
N ARG A 93 10.44 -16.50 -8.17
CA ARG A 93 9.07 -15.96 -8.20
C ARG A 93 9.13 -14.43 -8.22
N GLU A 94 8.34 -13.83 -9.12
CA GLU A 94 8.23 -12.38 -9.24
C GLU A 94 7.68 -11.75 -7.96
N LEU A 95 8.24 -10.61 -7.56
CA LEU A 95 7.76 -9.79 -6.45
C LEU A 95 6.78 -8.75 -6.98
N SER A 96 5.60 -8.67 -6.36
CA SER A 96 4.51 -7.79 -6.79
C SER A 96 3.84 -7.06 -5.63
N LEU A 97 3.33 -5.86 -5.92
CA LEU A 97 2.68 -4.95 -4.98
C LEU A 97 1.26 -4.61 -5.43
N ASP A 98 0.38 -4.29 -4.49
CA ASP A 98 -0.90 -3.66 -4.79
C ASP A 98 -0.76 -2.13 -4.75
N TYR A 99 -0.62 -1.49 -5.92
CA TYR A 99 -0.52 -0.04 -6.06
C TYR A 99 -1.86 0.69 -5.87
N GLY A 100 -2.94 -0.01 -5.50
CA GLY A 100 -4.26 0.58 -5.28
C GLY A 100 -4.99 0.98 -6.56
N TRP A 101 -4.61 0.37 -7.69
CA TRP A 101 -5.12 0.77 -9.02
C TRP A 101 -6.63 0.62 -9.14
N LEU A 102 -7.21 -0.41 -8.51
CA LEU A 102 -8.66 -0.62 -8.47
C LEU A 102 -9.39 0.48 -7.69
N MET A 103 -8.85 0.96 -6.56
CA MET A 103 -9.49 1.99 -5.75
C MET A 103 -9.68 3.30 -6.54
N ASN A 104 -8.69 3.68 -7.36
CA ASN A 104 -8.80 4.82 -8.28
C ASN A 104 -9.94 4.65 -9.30
N ILE A 105 -10.13 3.45 -9.87
CA ILE A 105 -11.20 3.21 -10.87
C ILE A 105 -12.57 3.32 -10.21
N TRP A 106 -12.75 2.74 -9.02
CA TRP A 106 -14.03 2.78 -8.30
C TRP A 106 -14.38 4.16 -7.73
N GLU A 107 -13.39 4.96 -7.33
CA GLU A 107 -13.60 6.36 -6.93
C GLU A 107 -13.96 7.24 -8.13
N ASN A 108 -13.30 7.06 -9.27
CA ASN A 108 -13.64 7.77 -10.50
C ASN A 108 -15.05 7.42 -11.02
N LEU A 109 -15.47 6.17 -10.90
CA LEU A 109 -16.84 5.77 -11.25
C LEU A 109 -17.86 6.37 -10.29
N ARG A 110 -17.58 6.41 -8.97
CA ARG A 110 -18.47 7.03 -7.98
C ARG A 110 -18.60 8.54 -8.17
N SER A 111 -17.51 9.24 -8.47
CA SER A 111 -17.54 10.68 -8.73
C SER A 111 -18.33 11.01 -10.01
N ALA A 112 -18.16 10.24 -11.08
CA ALA A 112 -18.91 10.40 -12.33
C ALA A 112 -20.43 10.20 -12.16
N THR A 113 -20.85 9.28 -11.29
CA THR A 113 -22.26 9.08 -10.97
C THR A 113 -22.86 10.15 -10.05
N SER A 114 -22.03 10.86 -9.28
CA SER A 114 -22.47 11.93 -8.37
C SER A 114 -22.59 13.30 -9.04
N SER A 115 -21.93 13.52 -10.19
CA SER A 115 -22.02 14.75 -10.98
C SER A 115 -23.18 14.79 -11.97
N SER A 116 -24.02 13.74 -12.00
CA SER A 116 -25.21 13.63 -12.88
C SER A 116 -26.54 13.91 -12.16
N HIS A 117 -26.51 14.56 -10.99
CA HIS A 117 -27.67 15.04 -10.26
C HIS A 117 -27.55 16.52 -9.90
#